data_AF-A0A5K1G7K5-F1
#
_entry.id   AF-A0A5K1G7K5-F1
#
_cell.length_a   1.000
_cell.length_b   1.000
_cell.length_c   1.000
_cell.angle_alpha   90.00
_cell.angle_beta   90.00
_cell.angle_gamma   90.00
#
_symmetry.space_group_name_H-M   'P 1'
#
loop_
_entity.id
_entity.type
_entity.pdbx_description
1 polymer ?
#
loop_
_entity_poly.entity_id
_entity_poly.type
_entity_poly.pdbx_seq_one_letter_code
_entity_poly.pdbx_strand_id
1 'polypeptide(L)' 'LEMVAFYLVELCLVDYRMLKFPPSLLAAAAIYAGRRLLKLSPQWNKIVNLHSTYSEEQL' A
#
# COMPACT_ATOMS: atom_id res chain seq x y z
N LEU A 1 -3.51 -10.76 2.99
CA LEU A 1 -2.94 -9.44 2.64
C LEU A 1 -3.96 -8.61 1.87
N GLU A 2 -4.55 -9.17 0.82
CA GLU A 2 -5.57 -8.51 -0.02
C GLU A 2 -6.72 -7.90 0.78
N MET A 3 -7.31 -8.63 1.73
CA MET A 3 -8.39 -8.12 2.60
C MET A 3 -8.01 -6.85 3.39
N VAL A 4 -6.78 -6.80 3.90
CA VAL A 4 -6.28 -5.63 4.66
C VAL A 4 -5.98 -4.47 3.71
N ALA A 5 -5.42 -4.76 2.53
CA ALA A 5 -5.18 -3.75 1.52
C ALA A 5 -6.50 -3.14 0.99
N PHE A 6 -7.52 -3.95 0.72
CA PHE A 6 -8.85 -3.46 0.32
C PHE A 6 -9.47 -2.58 1.40
N TYR A 7 -9.43 -3.00 2.66
CA TYR A 7 -9.91 -2.19 3.78
C TYR A 7 -9.20 -0.83 3.87
N LEU A 8 -7.87 -0.81 3.70
CA LEU A 8 -7.10 0.43 3.72
C LEU A 8 -7.40 1.34 2.52
N VAL A 9 -7.62 0.78 1.33
CA VAL A 9 -8.03 1.54 0.15
C VAL A 9 -9.43 2.13 0.32
N GLU A 10 -10.40 1.37 0.85
CA GLU A 10 -11.74 1.88 1.15
C GLU A 10 -11.69 3.00 2.17
N LEU A 11 -10.85 2.88 3.20
CA LEU A 11 -10.61 3.95 4.17
C LEU A 11 -10.03 5.22 3.50
N CYS A 12 -9.10 5.05 2.57
CA CYS A 12 -8.54 6.16 1.78
C CYS A 12 -9.58 6.80 0.85
N LEU A 13 -10.56 6.06 0.33
CA LEU A 13 -11.64 6.62 -0.50
C LEU A 13 -12.61 7.50 0.31
N VAL A 14 -12.77 7.21 1.61
CA VAL A 14 -13.58 8.03 2.52
C VAL A 14 -12.86 9.32 2.91
N ASP A 15 -11.53 9.31 2.98
CA ASP A 15 -10.74 10.51 3.28
C ASP A 15 -10.47 11.33 2.02
N TYR A 16 -11.18 12.45 1.87
CA TYR A 16 -11.03 13.38 0.74
C TYR A 16 -9.59 13.87 0.53
N ARG A 17 -8.74 13.83 1.57
CA ARG A 17 -7.33 14.22 1.46
C ARG A 17 -6.49 13.21 0.71
N MET A 18 -6.95 11.97 0.55
CA MET A 18 -6.23 10.91 -0.15
C MET A 18 -6.48 10.93 -1.67
N LEU A 19 -7.55 11.59 -2.14
CA LEU A 19 -7.85 11.76 -3.58
C LEU A 19 -6.75 12.47 -4.38
N LYS A 20 -5.87 13.20 -3.70
CA LYS A 20 -4.73 13.91 -4.30
C LYS A 20 -3.58 12.99 -4.70
N PHE A 21 -3.57 11.74 -4.22
CA PHE A 21 -2.53 10.77 -4.52
C PHE A 21 -2.98 9.82 -5.64
N PRO A 22 -2.05 9.38 -6.51
CA PRO A 22 -2.40 8.47 -7.58
C PRO A 22 -2.85 7.11 -7.00
N PRO A 23 -3.85 6.46 -7.62
CA PRO A 23 -4.40 5.19 -7.12
C PRO A 23 -3.36 4.07 -7.08
N SER A 24 -2.32 4.13 -7.93
CA SER A 24 -1.18 3.22 -7.90
C SER A 24 -0.36 3.32 -6.60
N LEU A 25 -0.11 4.55 -6.12
CA LEU A 25 0.60 4.79 -4.87
C LEU A 25 -0.25 4.38 -3.66
N LEU A 26 -1.55 4.67 -3.69
CA LEU A 26 -2.48 4.25 -2.64
C LEU A 26 -2.54 2.72 -2.53
N ALA A 27 -2.59 2.01 -3.65
CA ALA A 27 -2.56 0.54 -3.66
C ALA A 27 -1.23 0.00 -3.09
N ALA A 28 -0.09 0.58 -3.49
CA ALA A 28 1.22 0.19 -2.95
C ALA A 28 1.31 0.45 -1.44
N ALA A 29 0.83 1.61 -0.96
CA ALA A 29 0.81 1.97 0.44
C ALA A 29 -0.10 1.08 1.29
N ALA A 30 -1.28 0.74 0.77
CA ALA A 30 -2.20 -0.19 1.41
C ALA A 30 -1.60 -1.59 1.55
N ILE A 31 -0.89 -2.07 0.52
CA ILE A 31 -0.17 -3.35 0.56
C ILE A 31 0.95 -3.29 1.61
N TYR A 32 1.75 -2.23 1.64
CA TYR A 32 2.82 -2.06 2.62
C TYR A 32 2.29 -2.02 4.05
N ALA A 33 1.31 -1.15 4.31
CA ALA A 33 0.66 -1.02 5.61
C ALA A 33 -0.01 -2.34 6.03
N GLY A 34 -0.64 -3.07 5.11
CA GLY A 34 -1.20 -4.39 5.38
C GLY A 34 -0.15 -5.45 5.73
N ARG A 35 1.02 -5.42 5.07
CA ARG A 35 2.15 -6.30 5.40
C ARG A 35 2.72 -6.01 6.78
N ARG A 36 2.88 -4.71 7.11
CA ARG A 36 3.36 -4.24 8.42
C ARG A 36 2.38 -4.60 9.54
N LEU A 37 1.08 -4.43 9.31
CA LEU A 37 0.03 -4.78 10.27
C LEU A 37 0.04 -6.28 10.61
N LEU A 38 0.25 -7.11 9.59
CA LEU A 38 0.33 -8.56 9.73
C LEU A 38 1.73 -9.07 10.15
N LYS A 39 2.68 -8.16 10.45
CA LYS A 39 4.08 -8.46 10.82
C LYS A 39 4.75 -9.47 9.86
N LEU A 40 4.38 -9.45 8.58
CA LEU A 40 4.94 -10.34 7.56
C LEU A 40 6.38 -9.92 7.26
N SER A 41 7.34 -10.81 7.54
CA SER A 41 8.74 -10.67 7.16
C SER A 41 9.04 -11.47 5.87
N PRO A 42 9.79 -10.93 4.89
CA PRO A 42 10.33 -9.56 4.84
C PRO A 42 9.23 -8.51 4.58
N GLN A 43 9.35 -7.37 5.26
CA GLN A 43 8.37 -6.27 5.22
C GLN A 43 8.24 -5.71 3.79
N TRP A 44 9.37 -5.63 3.08
CA TRP A 44 9.46 -5.30 1.66
C TRP A 44 10.06 -6.48 0.91
N ASN A 45 9.33 -7.09 -0.03
CA ASN A 45 9.86 -8.16 -0.86
C ASN A 45 10.02 -7.65 -2.29
N LYS A 46 11.05 -8.09 -3.01
CA LYS A 46 11.41 -7.65 -4.39
C LYS A 46 10.24 -7.66 -5.39
N ILE A 47 9.16 -8.35 -5.08
CA ILE A 47 7.90 -8.42 -5.86
C ILE A 47 7.19 -7.06 -5.91
N VAL A 48 7.26 -6.24 -4.86
CA VAL A 48 6.66 -4.89 -4.84
C VAL A 48 7.48 -3.95 -5.72
N ASN A 49 8.82 -4.01 -5.68
CA ASN A 49 9.71 -3.30 -6.61
C ASN A 49 9.54 -3.74 -8.08
N LEU A 50 9.15 -5.00 -8.32
CA LEU A 50 9.03 -5.56 -9.67
C LEU A 50 7.71 -5.16 -10.36
N HIS A 51 6.63 -4.97 -9.59
CA HIS A 51 5.30 -4.64 -10.13
C HIS A 51 4.85 -3.20 -9.88
N SER A 52 5.45 -2.52 -8.92
CA SER A 52 5.16 -1.14 -8.56
C SER A 52 6.48 -0.39 -8.59
N THR A 53 6.66 0.49 -9.56
CA THR A 53 7.88 1.29 -9.82
C THR A 53 8.24 2.28 -8.68
N TYR A 54 7.72 2.07 -7.47
CA TYR A 54 7.86 2.92 -6.30
C TYR A 54 8.74 2.22 -5.25
N SER A 55 9.80 2.91 -4.83
CA SER A 55 10.70 2.47 -3.76
C SER A 55 10.12 2.78 -2.38
N GLU A 56 10.58 2.07 -1.33
CA GLU A 56 10.17 2.29 0.07
C GLU A 56 10.38 3.75 0.54
N GLU A 57 11.30 4.51 -0.08
CA GLU A 57 11.52 5.93 0.20
C GLU A 57 10.42 6.86 -0.32
N GLN A 58 9.55 6.39 -1.22
CA GLN A 58 8.47 7.19 -1.81
C GLN A 58 7.11 6.97 -1.12
N LEU A 59 7.07 6.16 -0.06
CA LEU A 59 5.87 5.58 0.52
C LEU A 59 5.81 5.84 2.03
#